data_AF-A0A2R6GPL3-F1
#
_entry.id   AF-A0A2R6GPL3-F1
#
_cell.length_a   1.000
_cell.length_b   1.000
_cell.length_c   1.000
_cell.angle_alpha   90.00
_cell.angle_beta   90.00
_cell.angle_gamma   90.00
#
_symmetry.space_group_name_H-M   'P 1'
#
loop_
_entity.id
_entity.type
_entity.pdbx_description
1 polymer ?
#
loop_
_entity_poly.entity_id
_entity_poly.type
_entity_poly.pdbx_seq_one_letter_code
_entity_poly.pdbx_strand_id
1 'polypeptide(L)'
;MSEKHELEAEVESGSAALFHSAISLHRALMEIEQGRFEEGLDDLEECSERLDDAIETYERLTEQARDALLSQEDLQAGVSQEFFETLHRRGQLEGLFYEDDEQWAYVTGSVATNDPLANYEKVASLIADVRNQVDGLIRDIEMGRGPVQIVHATWRAMTAYMRAVNLGQMIAFVNTHLERRREQMASGG
;
A
#
# COMPACT_ATOMS: atom_id res chain seq x y z
N MET A 1 -5.40 13.64 23.19
CA MET A 1 -5.48 12.25 22.71
C MET A 1 -4.13 11.61 22.97
N SER A 2 -4.03 10.28 22.94
CA SER A 2 -2.73 9.60 22.97
C SER A 2 -2.07 9.71 21.59
N GLU A 3 -0.76 9.87 21.52
CA GLU A 3 0.05 9.91 20.27
C GLU A 3 -0.22 8.69 19.37
N LYS A 4 -0.50 7.53 19.98
CA LYS A 4 -0.96 6.31 19.29
C LYS A 4 -2.28 6.49 18.53
N HIS A 5 -3.23 7.20 19.12
CA HIS A 5 -4.56 7.44 18.54
C HIS A 5 -4.49 8.41 17.34
N GLU A 6 -3.51 9.32 17.34
CA GLU A 6 -3.27 10.24 16.22
C GLU A 6 -2.64 9.50 15.04
N LEU A 7 -1.65 8.63 15.28
CA LEU A 7 -1.06 7.77 14.25
C LEU A 7 -2.09 6.79 13.64
N GLU A 8 -2.94 6.17 14.46
CA GLU A 8 -4.01 5.28 13.98
C GLU A 8 -4.98 6.03 13.04
N ALA A 9 -5.39 7.26 13.41
CA ALA A 9 -6.26 8.08 12.57
C ALA A 9 -5.60 8.51 11.25
N GLU A 10 -4.30 8.79 11.25
CA GLU A 10 -3.56 9.14 10.04
C GLU A 10 -3.41 7.95 9.09
N VAL A 11 -3.13 6.75 9.61
CA VAL A 11 -3.11 5.51 8.82
C VAL A 11 -4.48 5.24 8.19
N GLU A 12 -5.56 5.44 8.94
CA GLU A 12 -6.92 5.31 8.42
C GLU A 12 -7.20 6.33 7.30
N SER A 13 -6.76 7.59 7.48
CA SER A 13 -6.90 8.63 6.46
C SER A 13 -6.15 8.29 5.16
N GLY A 14 -4.89 7.86 5.26
CA GLY A 14 -4.10 7.46 4.09
C GLY A 14 -4.68 6.23 3.38
N SER A 15 -5.18 5.27 4.15
CA SER A 15 -5.86 4.09 3.61
C SER A 15 -7.18 4.44 2.92
N ALA A 16 -7.93 5.41 3.45
CA ALA A 16 -9.16 5.90 2.84
C ALA A 16 -8.88 6.63 1.52
N ALA A 17 -7.84 7.46 1.45
CA ALA A 17 -7.42 8.11 0.21
C ALA A 17 -7.05 7.09 -0.88
N LEU A 18 -6.27 6.06 -0.53
CA LEU A 18 -5.95 4.94 -1.44
C LEU A 18 -7.20 4.17 -1.88
N PHE A 19 -8.16 3.94 -0.99
CA PHE A 19 -9.41 3.28 -1.35
C PHE A 19 -10.27 4.14 -2.30
N HIS A 20 -10.34 5.45 -2.05
CA HIS A 20 -11.11 6.36 -2.91
C HIS A 20 -10.47 6.55 -4.29
N SER A 21 -9.13 6.50 -4.40
CA SER A 21 -8.47 6.50 -5.71
C SER A 21 -8.83 5.24 -6.51
N ALA A 22 -9.01 4.09 -5.86
CA ALA A 22 -9.51 2.86 -6.49
C ALA A 22 -10.86 3.05 -7.18
N ILE A 23 -11.78 3.77 -6.53
CA ILE A 23 -13.13 4.02 -7.06
C ILE A 23 -13.05 4.89 -8.32
N SER A 24 -12.24 5.94 -8.29
CA SER A 24 -11.99 6.79 -9.46
C SER A 24 -11.32 6.03 -10.60
N LEU A 25 -10.25 5.27 -10.29
CA LEU A 25 -9.61 4.41 -11.27
C LEU A 25 -10.63 3.46 -11.90
N HIS A 26 -11.43 2.75 -11.11
CA HIS A 26 -12.42 1.81 -11.63
C HIS A 26 -13.44 2.48 -12.56
N ARG A 27 -13.95 3.67 -12.20
CA ARG A 27 -14.86 4.43 -13.07
C ARG A 27 -14.21 4.80 -14.40
N ALA A 28 -12.99 5.33 -14.37
CA ALA A 28 -12.23 5.62 -15.60
C ALA A 28 -12.04 4.39 -16.48
N LEU A 29 -11.72 3.24 -15.87
CA LEU A 29 -11.50 2.00 -16.60
C LEU A 29 -12.76 1.49 -17.29
N MET A 30 -13.93 1.66 -16.68
CA MET A 30 -15.22 1.32 -17.30
C MET A 30 -15.46 2.12 -18.58
N GLU A 31 -15.05 3.39 -18.62
CA GLU A 31 -15.15 4.24 -19.81
C GLU A 31 -14.14 3.82 -20.89
N ILE A 32 -12.90 3.54 -20.48
CA ILE A 32 -11.84 3.08 -21.39
C ILE A 32 -12.19 1.75 -22.05
N GLU A 33 -12.75 0.79 -21.30
CA GLU A 33 -13.19 -0.51 -21.86
C GLU A 33 -14.26 -0.35 -22.93
N GLN A 34 -15.07 0.72 -22.85
CA GLN A 34 -16.10 1.04 -23.82
C GLN A 34 -15.60 1.91 -24.99
N GLY A 35 -14.29 2.20 -25.03
CA GLY A 35 -13.65 3.04 -26.03
C GLY A 35 -13.89 4.53 -25.84
N ARG A 36 -14.45 4.96 -24.70
CA ARG A 36 -14.73 6.36 -24.37
C ARG A 36 -13.59 6.95 -23.53
N PHE A 37 -12.42 7.02 -24.13
CA PHE A 37 -11.19 7.39 -23.40
C PHE A 37 -11.25 8.79 -22.79
N GLU A 38 -11.79 9.76 -23.52
CA GLU A 38 -11.91 11.15 -23.04
C GLU A 38 -12.88 11.27 -21.86
N GLU A 39 -13.93 10.44 -21.80
CA GLU A 39 -14.90 10.44 -20.68
C GLU A 39 -14.28 9.92 -19.37
N GLY A 40 -13.23 9.10 -19.47
CA GLY A 40 -12.50 8.60 -18.30
C GLY A 40 -11.42 9.55 -17.76
N LEU A 41 -11.12 10.67 -18.44
CA LEU A 41 -10.02 11.56 -18.05
C LEU A 41 -10.25 12.21 -16.68
N ASP A 42 -11.42 12.80 -16.45
CA ASP A 42 -11.75 13.47 -15.18
C ASP A 42 -11.61 12.49 -13.99
N ASP A 43 -12.04 11.24 -14.17
CA ASP A 43 -11.90 10.20 -13.16
C ASP A 43 -10.42 9.77 -12.97
N LEU A 44 -9.58 9.76 -14.02
CA LEU A 44 -8.14 9.50 -13.88
C LEU A 44 -7.41 10.64 -13.17
N GLU A 45 -7.78 11.89 -13.44
CA GLU A 45 -7.23 13.06 -12.74
C GLU A 45 -7.59 13.02 -11.26
N GLU A 46 -8.86 12.78 -10.94
CA GLU A 46 -9.32 12.60 -9.55
C GLU A 46 -8.61 11.42 -8.86
N CYS A 47 -8.32 10.34 -9.60
CA CYS A 47 -7.51 9.24 -9.09
C CYS A 47 -6.08 9.68 -8.75
N SER A 48 -5.43 10.42 -9.65
CA SER A 48 -4.06 10.93 -9.46
C SER A 48 -3.97 11.86 -8.25
N GLU A 49 -4.90 12.80 -8.11
CA GLU A 49 -4.98 13.72 -6.96
C GLU A 49 -5.09 12.96 -5.64
N ARG A 50 -5.97 11.96 -5.57
CA ARG A 50 -6.13 11.13 -4.36
C ARG A 50 -4.92 10.27 -4.03
N LEU A 51 -4.20 9.82 -5.06
CA LEU A 51 -2.94 9.10 -4.85
C LEU A 51 -1.87 10.04 -4.29
N ASP A 52 -1.86 11.32 -4.69
CA ASP A 52 -0.98 12.34 -4.11
C ASP A 52 -1.27 12.56 -2.63
N ASP A 53 -2.54 12.73 -2.26
CA ASP A 53 -2.96 12.84 -0.85
C ASP A 53 -2.52 11.63 0.00
N ALA A 54 -2.61 10.42 -0.58
CA ALA A 54 -2.18 9.20 0.08
C ALA A 54 -0.64 9.17 0.24
N ILE A 55 0.12 9.55 -0.78
CA ILE A 55 1.59 9.65 -0.73
C ILE A 55 2.00 10.60 0.38
N GLU A 56 1.48 11.83 0.38
CA GLU A 56 1.79 12.84 1.40
C GLU A 56 1.49 12.33 2.81
N THR A 57 0.39 11.59 2.97
CA THR A 57 0.03 10.98 4.25
C THR A 57 1.05 9.93 4.71
N TYR A 58 1.45 9.00 3.84
CA TYR A 58 2.42 7.96 4.19
C TYR A 58 3.85 8.50 4.38
N GLU A 59 4.24 9.54 3.64
CA GLU A 59 5.52 10.22 3.85
C GLU A 59 5.55 10.93 5.21
N ARG A 60 4.47 11.59 5.59
CA ARG A 60 4.35 12.23 6.91
C ARG A 60 4.34 11.22 8.05
N LEU A 61 3.64 10.10 7.90
CA LEU A 61 3.68 8.98 8.85
C LEU A 61 5.10 8.43 9.02
N THR A 62 5.86 8.35 7.92
CA THR A 62 7.27 7.95 7.95
C THR A 62 8.10 8.92 8.77
N GLU A 63 7.95 10.23 8.55
CA GLU A 63 8.70 11.26 9.28
C GLU A 63 8.37 11.24 10.78
N GLN A 64 7.07 11.23 11.13
CA GLN A 64 6.63 11.17 12.53
C GLN A 64 7.17 9.93 13.26
N ALA A 65 7.07 8.76 12.62
CA ALA A 65 7.53 7.52 13.25
C ALA A 65 9.07 7.47 13.32
N ARG A 66 9.80 8.13 12.39
CA ARG A 66 11.26 8.27 12.45
C ARG A 66 11.71 9.06 13.68
N ASP A 67 11.04 10.17 13.95
CA ASP A 67 11.30 11.00 15.13
C ASP A 67 11.01 10.24 16.43
N ALA A 68 9.96 9.41 16.45
CA ALA A 68 9.63 8.56 17.59
C ALA A 68 10.68 7.46 17.85
N LEU A 69 11.21 6.80 16.81
CA LEU A 69 12.24 5.74 16.93
C LEU A 69 13.60 6.26 17.39
N LEU A 70 13.98 7.47 16.99
CA LEU A 70 15.22 8.11 17.46
C LEU A 70 15.20 8.39 18.98
N SER A 71 14.02 8.26 19.63
CA SER A 71 13.85 8.42 21.08
C SER A 71 13.83 7.10 21.87
N GLN A 72 13.76 5.94 21.21
CA GLN A 72 13.73 4.62 21.83
C GLN A 72 14.92 3.75 21.38
N GLU A 73 16.07 3.91 22.03
CA GLU A 73 17.10 2.86 22.08
C GLU A 73 16.53 1.67 22.87
N ASP A 74 15.86 0.73 22.20
CA ASP A 74 15.78 -0.70 22.56
C ASP A 74 14.50 -1.32 21.98
N LEU A 75 14.61 -2.00 20.84
CA LEU A 75 13.66 -3.03 20.43
C LEU A 75 14.42 -4.12 19.65
N GLN A 76 15.11 -5.01 20.38
CA GLN A 76 15.63 -6.24 19.78
C GLN A 76 14.49 -7.24 19.50
N ALA A 77 14.46 -7.75 18.27
CA ALA A 77 13.47 -8.65 17.72
C ALA A 77 13.51 -10.06 18.36
N GLY A 78 12.32 -10.60 18.64
CA GLY A 78 12.09 -11.97 19.12
C GLY A 78 11.20 -12.81 18.18
N VAL A 79 11.16 -12.48 16.88
CA VAL A 79 10.32 -13.16 15.90
C VAL A 79 11.17 -14.09 15.04
N SER A 80 10.89 -15.39 15.06
CA SER A 80 11.64 -16.39 14.29
C SER A 80 11.26 -16.42 12.83
N GLN A 81 12.18 -16.85 11.96
CA GLN A 81 11.89 -17.10 10.54
C GLN A 81 10.71 -18.08 10.35
N GLU A 82 10.63 -19.11 11.19
CA GLU A 82 9.54 -20.11 11.19
C GLU A 82 8.15 -19.47 11.41
N PHE A 83 8.07 -18.42 12.22
CA PHE A 83 6.83 -17.68 12.42
C PHE A 83 6.37 -17.02 11.11
N PHE A 84 7.29 -16.37 10.39
CA PHE A 84 6.96 -15.77 9.10
C PHE A 84 6.62 -16.81 8.03
N GLU A 85 7.34 -17.93 7.97
CA GLU A 85 7.01 -19.03 7.05
C GLU A 85 5.60 -19.58 7.30
N THR A 86 5.19 -19.64 8.57
CA THR A 86 3.84 -20.05 8.96
C THR A 86 2.78 -19.03 8.52
N LEU A 87 3.04 -17.73 8.74
CA LEU A 87 2.15 -16.66 8.28
C LEU A 87 2.04 -16.62 6.75
N HIS A 88 3.15 -16.81 6.04
CA HIS A 88 3.19 -16.85 4.58
C HIS A 88 2.27 -17.94 4.05
N ARG A 89 2.49 -19.17 4.53
CA ARG A 89 1.71 -20.34 4.13
C ARG A 89 0.24 -20.17 4.44
N ARG A 90 -0.08 -19.57 5.59
CA ARG A 90 -1.47 -19.28 5.98
C ARG A 90 -2.13 -18.30 5.01
N GLY A 91 -1.48 -17.18 4.71
CA GLY A 91 -2.02 -16.19 3.79
C GLY A 91 -2.23 -16.73 2.38
N GLN A 92 -1.33 -17.59 1.91
CA GLN A 92 -1.48 -18.32 0.63
C GLN A 92 -2.68 -19.27 0.65
N LEU A 93 -2.83 -20.09 1.71
CA LEU A 93 -3.94 -21.05 1.82
C LEU A 93 -5.30 -20.37 1.95
N GLU A 94 -5.35 -19.22 2.63
CA GLU A 94 -6.58 -18.45 2.84
C GLU A 94 -6.89 -17.50 1.67
N GLY A 95 -5.99 -17.37 0.68
CA GLY A 95 -6.16 -16.49 -0.46
C GLY A 95 -6.28 -15.01 -0.08
N LEU A 96 -5.56 -14.58 0.97
CA LEU A 96 -5.70 -13.23 1.54
C LEU A 96 -4.99 -12.15 0.72
N PHE A 97 -3.97 -12.54 -0.04
CA PHE A 97 -3.14 -11.66 -0.87
C PHE A 97 -2.61 -12.45 -2.07
N TYR A 98 -2.25 -11.73 -3.13
CA TYR A 98 -1.58 -12.31 -4.30
C TYR A 98 -0.13 -12.69 -3.96
N GLU A 99 0.39 -13.69 -4.65
CA GLU A 99 1.78 -14.12 -4.52
C GLU A 99 2.72 -13.04 -5.07
N ASP A 100 3.45 -12.40 -4.17
CA ASP A 100 4.48 -11.39 -4.47
C ASP A 100 5.66 -11.62 -3.52
N ASP A 101 6.58 -12.50 -3.94
CA ASP A 101 7.75 -12.89 -3.14
C ASP A 101 8.63 -11.70 -2.74
N GLU A 102 8.69 -10.66 -3.59
CA GLU A 102 9.46 -9.44 -3.33
C GLU A 102 8.83 -8.67 -2.16
N GLN A 103 7.52 -8.46 -2.20
CA GLN A 103 6.80 -7.81 -1.09
C GLN A 103 6.82 -8.64 0.18
N TRP A 104 6.77 -9.97 0.07
CA TRP A 104 6.86 -10.85 1.23
C TRP A 104 8.25 -10.78 1.89
N ALA A 105 9.32 -10.84 1.08
CA ALA A 105 10.68 -10.63 1.55
C ALA A 105 10.85 -9.24 2.20
N TYR A 106 10.20 -8.22 1.64
CA TYR A 106 10.22 -6.88 2.21
C TYR A 106 9.57 -6.82 3.60
N VAL A 107 8.32 -7.30 3.73
CA VAL A 107 7.55 -7.28 4.98
C VAL A 107 8.24 -8.12 6.06
N THR A 108 8.83 -9.26 5.69
CA THR A 108 9.59 -10.08 6.65
C THR A 108 10.87 -9.38 7.11
N GLY A 109 11.58 -8.70 6.19
CA GLY A 109 12.77 -7.92 6.51
C GLY A 109 12.49 -6.69 7.39
N SER A 110 11.42 -5.94 7.12
CA SER A 110 11.04 -4.77 7.92
C SER A 110 10.67 -5.16 9.35
N VAL A 111 9.94 -6.25 9.54
CA VAL A 111 9.60 -6.74 10.87
C VAL A 111 10.82 -7.34 11.58
N ALA A 112 11.70 -8.05 10.88
CA ALA A 112 12.93 -8.60 11.47
C ALA A 112 13.88 -7.51 11.97
N THR A 113 13.89 -6.36 11.31
CA THR A 113 14.66 -5.17 11.72
C THR A 113 13.92 -4.30 12.74
N ASN A 114 12.67 -4.67 13.08
CA ASN A 114 11.76 -3.87 13.90
C ASN A 114 11.70 -2.41 13.42
N ASP A 115 11.68 -2.23 12.11
CA ASP A 115 11.55 -0.93 11.47
C ASP A 115 10.08 -0.74 11.07
N PRO A 116 9.25 -0.08 11.91
CA PRO A 116 7.89 0.25 11.55
C PRO A 116 7.81 1.25 10.37
N LEU A 117 8.90 1.97 10.06
CA LEU A 117 8.95 2.98 8.99
C LEU A 117 9.10 2.38 7.62
N ALA A 118 9.90 1.31 7.52
CA ALA A 118 10.11 0.59 6.26
C ALA A 118 8.77 0.28 5.57
N ASN A 119 7.76 -0.13 6.35
CA ASN A 119 6.43 -0.40 5.81
C ASN A 119 5.73 0.83 5.21
N TYR A 120 5.84 2.01 5.83
CA TYR A 120 5.23 3.24 5.30
C TYR A 120 5.98 3.79 4.09
N GLU A 121 7.32 3.77 4.11
CA GLU A 121 8.16 4.20 2.99
C GLU A 121 7.90 3.37 1.73
N LYS A 122 7.82 2.04 1.87
CA LYS A 122 7.54 1.16 0.72
C LYS A 122 6.11 1.31 0.22
N VAL A 123 5.13 1.53 1.10
CA VAL A 123 3.76 1.82 0.69
C VAL A 123 3.71 3.13 -0.10
N ALA A 124 4.29 4.22 0.42
CA ALA A 124 4.38 5.50 -0.29
C ALA A 124 5.04 5.34 -1.67
N SER A 125 6.16 4.62 -1.74
CA SER A 125 6.85 4.33 -3.00
C SER A 125 5.97 3.57 -4.00
N LEU A 126 5.21 2.57 -3.57
CA LEU A 126 4.31 1.85 -4.47
C LEU A 126 3.12 2.71 -4.90
N ILE A 127 2.56 3.54 -4.03
CA ILE A 127 1.48 4.48 -4.39
C ILE A 127 1.99 5.50 -5.41
N ALA A 128 3.22 6.01 -5.25
CA ALA A 128 3.86 6.88 -6.23
C ALA A 128 4.03 6.17 -7.59
N ASP A 129 4.38 4.89 -7.61
CA ASP A 129 4.42 4.10 -8.83
C ASP A 129 3.03 3.99 -9.49
N VAL A 130 1.96 3.78 -8.71
CA VAL A 130 0.58 3.82 -9.24
C VAL A 130 0.29 5.15 -9.90
N ARG A 131 0.55 6.26 -9.19
CA ARG A 131 0.30 7.62 -9.69
C ARG A 131 1.05 7.86 -10.99
N ASN A 132 2.33 7.50 -11.06
CA ASN A 132 3.13 7.60 -12.26
C ASN A 132 2.53 6.82 -13.45
N GLN A 133 1.93 5.65 -13.21
CA GLN A 133 1.23 4.90 -14.26
C GLN A 133 -0.08 5.58 -14.67
N VAL A 134 -0.84 6.12 -13.72
CA VAL A 134 -2.08 6.87 -13.98
C VAL A 134 -1.79 8.14 -14.78
N ASP A 135 -0.81 8.95 -14.39
CA ASP A 135 -0.38 10.15 -15.12
C ASP A 135 0.20 9.80 -16.50
N GLY A 136 0.82 8.63 -16.63
CA GLY A 136 1.23 8.08 -17.92
C GLY A 136 0.03 7.78 -18.83
N LEU A 137 -1.01 7.17 -18.27
CA LEU A 137 -2.25 6.85 -18.99
C LEU A 137 -3.00 8.12 -19.42
N ILE A 138 -3.13 9.11 -18.54
CA ILE A 138 -3.72 10.43 -18.86
C ILE A 138 -3.02 11.03 -20.08
N ARG A 139 -1.69 11.15 -20.02
CA ARG A 139 -0.89 11.69 -21.15
C ARG A 139 -1.05 10.88 -22.43
N ASP A 140 -1.13 9.56 -22.34
CA ASP A 140 -1.34 8.71 -23.52
C ASP A 140 -2.72 8.97 -24.16
N ILE A 141 -3.76 9.21 -23.37
CA ILE A 141 -5.10 9.57 -23.87
C ILE A 141 -5.08 10.97 -24.50
N GLU A 142 -4.53 11.98 -23.82
CA GLU A 142 -4.46 13.36 -24.30
C GLU A 142 -3.66 13.49 -25.61
N MET A 143 -2.61 12.69 -25.77
CA MET A 143 -1.81 12.64 -27.00
C MET A 143 -2.50 11.89 -28.15
N GLY A 144 -3.71 11.36 -27.94
CA GLY A 144 -4.43 10.57 -28.93
C GLY A 144 -3.70 9.28 -29.31
N ARG A 145 -3.06 8.61 -28.33
CA ARG A 145 -2.45 7.29 -28.58
C ARG A 145 -3.51 6.29 -29.02
N GLY A 146 -3.07 5.28 -29.76
CA GLY A 146 -3.97 4.26 -30.27
C GLY A 146 -4.58 3.40 -29.15
N PRO A 147 -5.75 2.78 -29.39
CA PRO A 147 -6.46 1.96 -28.39
C PRO A 147 -5.59 0.88 -27.74
N VAL A 148 -4.72 0.24 -28.51
CA VAL A 148 -3.82 -0.81 -27.99
C VAL A 148 -2.84 -0.24 -26.95
N GLN A 149 -2.28 0.96 -27.18
CA GLN A 149 -1.38 1.58 -26.21
C GLN A 149 -2.12 1.96 -24.93
N ILE A 150 -3.34 2.50 -25.05
CA ILE A 150 -4.18 2.88 -23.91
C ILE A 150 -4.51 1.65 -23.06
N VAL A 151 -4.95 0.55 -23.67
CA VAL A 151 -5.22 -0.71 -22.95
C VAL A 151 -3.98 -1.25 -22.23
N HIS A 152 -2.80 -1.16 -22.86
CA HIS A 152 -1.55 -1.55 -22.21
C HIS A 152 -1.20 -0.63 -21.04
N ALA A 153 -1.42 0.67 -21.15
CA ALA A 153 -1.21 1.64 -20.08
C ALA A 153 -2.17 1.39 -18.89
N THR A 154 -3.44 1.13 -19.18
CA THR A 154 -4.44 0.68 -18.21
C THR A 154 -3.99 -0.57 -17.45
N TRP A 155 -3.48 -1.59 -18.16
CA TRP A 155 -2.97 -2.81 -17.51
C TRP A 155 -1.81 -2.52 -16.56
N ARG A 156 -0.87 -1.63 -16.94
CA ARG A 156 0.23 -1.21 -16.06
C ARG A 156 -0.27 -0.51 -14.81
N ALA A 157 -1.21 0.43 -14.95
CA ALA A 157 -1.81 1.15 -13.83
C ALA A 157 -2.53 0.20 -12.85
N MET A 158 -3.35 -0.73 -13.36
CA MET A 158 -4.01 -1.74 -12.52
C MET A 158 -3.01 -2.65 -11.82
N THR A 159 -1.97 -3.11 -12.52
CA THR A 159 -0.95 -3.97 -11.93
C THR A 159 -0.21 -3.26 -10.80
N ALA A 160 0.19 -2.01 -11.01
CA ALA A 160 0.80 -1.19 -9.96
C ALA A 160 -0.15 -1.03 -8.77
N TYR A 161 -1.43 -0.71 -9.02
CA TYR A 161 -2.44 -0.54 -7.99
C TYR A 161 -2.65 -1.82 -7.16
N MET A 162 -2.82 -2.97 -7.82
CA MET A 162 -2.95 -4.26 -7.14
C MET A 162 -1.74 -4.56 -6.26
N ARG A 163 -0.52 -4.27 -6.74
CA ARG A 163 0.69 -4.45 -5.92
C ARG A 163 0.72 -3.52 -4.71
N ALA A 164 0.32 -2.25 -4.83
CA ALA A 164 0.26 -1.33 -3.69
C ALA A 164 -0.74 -1.81 -2.61
N VAL A 165 -1.94 -2.23 -3.02
CA VAL A 165 -2.96 -2.77 -2.10
C VAL A 165 -2.52 -4.08 -1.45
N ASN A 166 -1.88 -4.96 -2.23
CA ASN A 166 -1.36 -6.24 -1.76
C ASN A 166 -0.39 -6.05 -0.59
N LEU A 167 0.56 -5.11 -0.72
CA LEU A 167 1.51 -4.78 0.34
C LEU A 167 0.79 -4.30 1.60
N GLY A 168 -0.19 -3.40 1.46
CA GLY A 168 -0.99 -2.91 2.59
C GLY A 168 -1.71 -4.04 3.33
N GLN A 169 -2.30 -4.99 2.61
CA GLN A 169 -2.93 -6.18 3.19
C GLN A 169 -1.94 -7.08 3.92
N MET A 170 -0.76 -7.32 3.32
CA MET A 170 0.30 -8.12 3.94
C MET A 170 0.80 -7.48 5.25
N ILE A 171 1.03 -6.18 5.26
CA ILE A 171 1.45 -5.42 6.45
C ILE A 171 0.38 -5.55 7.56
N ALA A 172 -0.89 -5.28 7.24
CA ALA A 172 -1.98 -5.36 8.20
C ALA A 172 -2.12 -6.78 8.79
N PHE A 173 -2.01 -7.81 7.93
CA PHE A 173 -2.05 -9.20 8.32
C PHE A 173 -0.93 -9.56 9.30
N VAL A 174 0.31 -9.18 8.98
CA VAL A 174 1.48 -9.46 9.83
C VAL A 174 1.39 -8.72 11.16
N ASN A 175 1.06 -7.43 11.15
CA ASN A 175 0.92 -6.61 12.36
C ASN A 175 -0.13 -7.17 13.32
N THR A 176 -1.31 -7.58 12.81
CA THR A 176 -2.36 -8.21 13.61
C THR A 176 -1.86 -9.46 14.34
N HIS A 177 -1.03 -10.28 13.68
CA HIS A 177 -0.50 -11.50 14.29
C HIS A 177 0.62 -11.22 15.30
N LEU A 178 1.42 -10.18 15.07
CA LEU A 178 2.44 -9.73 16.01
C LEU A 178 1.82 -9.19 17.30
N GLU A 179 0.76 -8.38 17.21
CA GLU A 179 0.03 -7.85 18.36
C GLU A 179 -0.57 -8.97 19.21
N ARG A 180 -1.29 -9.92 18.59
CA ARG A 180 -1.84 -11.09 19.29
C ARG A 180 -0.76 -11.88 20.02
N ARG A 181 0.42 -12.03 19.41
CA ARG A 181 1.55 -12.72 20.04
C ARG A 181 2.08 -11.94 21.25
N ARG A 182 2.19 -10.61 21.16
CA ARG A 182 2.59 -9.75 22.29
C ARG A 182 1.61 -9.85 23.46
N GLU A 183 0.30 -9.84 23.18
CA GLU A 183 -0.74 -10.02 24.19
C GLU A 183 -0.68 -11.38 24.89
N GLN A 184 -0.45 -12.45 24.12
CA GLN A 184 -0.27 -13.81 24.67
C GLN A 184 0.96 -13.92 25.58
N MET A 185 2.06 -13.28 25.22
CA MET A 185 3.27 -13.25 26.05
C MET A 185 3.08 -12.41 27.33
N ALA A 186 2.33 -11.31 27.26
CA ALA A 186 2.05 -10.45 28.42
C ALA A 186 1.03 -11.06 29.41
N SER A 187 0.13 -11.92 28.94
CA SER A 187 -0.91 -12.57 29.76
C SER A 187 -0.51 -13.94 30.33
N GLY A 188 0.61 -14.51 29.87
CA GLY A 188 1.15 -15.79 30.32
C GLY A 188 2.31 -15.71 31.32
N GLY A 189 2.59 -14.53 31.88
CA GLY A 189 3.65 -14.27 32.87
C GLY A 189 3.15 -14.23 34.31
#